data_AF-A0A494TNG6-F1
#
_entry.id   AF-A0A494TNG6-F1
#
_cell.length_a   1.000
_cell.length_b   1.000
_cell.length_c   1.000
_cell.angle_alpha   90.00
_cell.angle_beta   90.00
_cell.angle_gamma   90.00
#
_symmetry.space_group_name_H-M   'P 1'
#
loop_
_entity.id
_entity.type
_entity.pdbx_description
1 polymer ?
#
loop_
_entity_poly.entity_id
_entity_poly.type
_entity_poly.pdbx_seq_one_letter_code
_entity_poly.pdbx_strand_id
1 'polypeptide(L)'
;MTYHPDLAQFDLLLVPGRKWVEAASREHLVHAGNAIEIIGYPKFDFLAENSPSRSVFANKKPVFVYNPHFDPNLSSWYDFGPKLIDWFAGHPEFNLIVAPHVMLFRKKFHWSLEYRTGRFRPEIPSSASASNILVDVDSPRLFDMSYMRASDAYIGDASSQIYEFMNNPRPAFFIDARHTAWSGDPRYHHWQAGPVATSLNELTARLPDYQAVGAEFAPAQRALFAETFDPSPIPASERGAAAIAAFMAQRRC
;
A
#
# COMPACT_ATOMS: atom_id res chain seq x y z
N MET A 1 -11.94 -6.10 0.29
CA MET A 1 -11.27 -6.57 -0.94
C MET A 1 -12.35 -7.22 -1.80
N THR A 2 -12.56 -6.72 -3.02
CA THR A 2 -13.54 -7.28 -3.96
C THR A 2 -12.77 -8.22 -4.88
N TYR A 3 -13.22 -9.47 -5.01
CA TYR A 3 -12.55 -10.47 -5.83
C TYR A 3 -13.27 -10.59 -7.17
N HIS A 4 -12.50 -10.71 -8.26
CA HIS A 4 -13.09 -10.92 -9.57
C HIS A 4 -13.47 -12.39 -9.73
N PRO A 5 -14.70 -12.73 -10.16
CA PRO A 5 -15.14 -14.13 -10.29
C PRO A 5 -14.24 -14.94 -11.25
N ASP A 6 -13.61 -14.29 -12.22
CA ASP A 6 -12.66 -14.94 -13.15
C ASP A 6 -11.44 -15.56 -12.46
N LEU A 7 -11.15 -15.22 -11.21
CA LEU A 7 -10.13 -15.92 -10.44
C LEU A 7 -10.44 -17.42 -10.29
N ALA A 8 -11.71 -17.82 -10.31
CA ALA A 8 -12.11 -19.22 -10.29
C ALA A 8 -11.71 -19.99 -11.56
N GLN A 9 -11.40 -19.29 -12.67
CA GLN A 9 -11.01 -19.94 -13.93
C GLN A 9 -9.56 -20.46 -13.93
N PHE A 10 -8.75 -20.06 -12.94
CA PHE A 10 -7.39 -20.56 -12.81
C PHE A 10 -7.38 -21.96 -12.18
N ASP A 11 -6.64 -22.88 -12.79
CA ASP A 11 -6.41 -24.24 -12.27
C ASP A 11 -5.63 -24.26 -10.93
N LEU A 12 -4.76 -23.27 -10.71
CA LEU A 12 -3.93 -23.13 -9.52
C LEU A 12 -3.83 -21.65 -9.11
N LEU A 13 -4.28 -21.33 -7.90
CA LEU A 13 -4.18 -20.01 -7.29
C LEU A 13 -3.01 -19.99 -6.31
N LEU A 14 -1.98 -19.19 -6.58
CA LEU A 14 -0.87 -18.97 -5.67
C LEU A 14 -1.11 -17.69 -4.87
N VAL A 15 -1.26 -17.80 -3.56
CA VAL A 15 -1.73 -16.69 -2.71
C VAL A 15 -0.75 -16.32 -1.61
N PRO A 16 -0.75 -15.05 -1.14
CA PRO A 16 0.27 -14.57 -0.23
C PRO A 16 0.08 -14.98 1.24
N GLY A 17 -1.12 -15.37 1.64
CA GLY A 17 -1.40 -15.69 3.04
C GLY A 17 -2.80 -16.24 3.26
N ARG A 18 -3.08 -16.65 4.51
CA ARG A 18 -4.31 -17.36 4.89
C ARG A 18 -5.57 -16.53 4.64
N LYS A 19 -5.49 -15.22 4.81
CA LYS A 19 -6.59 -14.29 4.49
C LYS A 19 -7.15 -14.47 3.07
N TRP A 20 -6.29 -14.78 2.11
CA TRP A 20 -6.72 -15.05 0.73
C TRP A 20 -7.44 -16.39 0.59
N VAL A 21 -7.01 -17.42 1.32
CA VAL A 21 -7.67 -18.74 1.33
C VAL A 21 -9.07 -18.65 1.94
N GLU A 22 -9.20 -17.94 3.05
CA GLU A 22 -10.48 -17.70 3.72
C GLU A 22 -11.43 -16.91 2.84
N ALA A 23 -10.93 -15.85 2.19
CA ALA A 23 -11.73 -15.07 1.27
C ALA A 23 -12.11 -15.87 0.01
N ALA A 24 -11.18 -16.61 -0.59
CA ALA A 24 -11.45 -17.45 -1.75
C ALA A 24 -12.51 -18.52 -1.46
N SER A 25 -12.50 -19.09 -0.25
CA SER A 25 -13.56 -20.00 0.21
C SER A 25 -14.92 -19.32 0.30
N ARG A 26 -14.99 -18.12 0.90
CA ARG A 26 -16.24 -17.36 1.05
C ARG A 26 -16.83 -16.91 -0.29
N GLU A 27 -15.98 -16.52 -1.23
CA GLU A 27 -16.38 -16.05 -2.55
C GLU A 27 -16.52 -17.19 -3.59
N HIS A 28 -16.46 -18.46 -3.15
CA HIS A 28 -16.56 -19.64 -4.00
C HIS A 28 -15.56 -19.69 -5.17
N LEU A 29 -14.35 -19.16 -4.96
CA LEU A 29 -13.26 -19.17 -5.95
C LEU A 29 -12.52 -20.52 -6.02
N VAL A 30 -12.69 -21.36 -5.00
CA VAL A 30 -12.08 -22.70 -4.93
C VAL A 30 -13.17 -23.75 -5.13
N HIS A 31 -12.93 -24.69 -6.04
CA HIS A 31 -13.83 -25.80 -6.36
C HIS A 31 -13.03 -27.05 -6.73
N ALA A 32 -13.70 -28.19 -6.95
CA ALA A 32 -13.03 -29.47 -7.21
C ALA A 32 -12.12 -29.50 -8.47
N GLY A 33 -12.19 -28.47 -9.32
CA GLY A 33 -11.41 -28.36 -10.56
C GLY A 33 -10.16 -27.50 -10.43
N ASN A 34 -9.94 -26.83 -9.30
CA ASN A 34 -8.76 -25.99 -9.07
C ASN A 34 -8.14 -26.25 -7.69
N ALA A 35 -6.96 -25.69 -7.48
CA ALA A 35 -6.24 -25.73 -6.21
C ALA A 35 -5.83 -24.32 -5.78
N ILE A 36 -5.61 -24.14 -4.48
CA ILE A 36 -5.10 -22.91 -3.90
C ILE A 36 -3.93 -23.24 -2.97
N GLU A 37 -2.81 -22.54 -3.15
CA GLU A 37 -1.59 -22.77 -2.39
C GLU A 37 -1.07 -21.45 -1.83
N ILE A 38 -0.74 -21.46 -0.53
CA ILE A 38 -0.10 -20.32 0.12
C ILE A 38 1.39 -20.39 -0.20
N ILE A 39 1.89 -19.35 -0.86
CA ILE A 39 3.31 -19.26 -1.23
C ILE A 39 4.03 -18.10 -0.55
N GLY A 40 3.32 -17.18 0.09
CA GLY A 40 3.90 -15.90 0.52
C GLY A 40 3.90 -14.87 -0.62
N TYR A 41 4.62 -13.77 -0.46
CA TYR A 41 4.60 -12.69 -1.45
C TYR A 41 5.94 -12.57 -2.18
N PRO A 42 6.04 -12.97 -3.47
CA PRO A 42 7.32 -13.00 -4.20
C PRO A 42 8.10 -11.67 -4.22
N LYS A 43 7.43 -10.52 -4.08
CA LYS A 43 8.15 -9.24 -3.98
C LYS A 43 9.06 -9.15 -2.76
N PHE A 44 8.74 -9.89 -1.68
CA PHE A 44 9.54 -9.89 -0.46
C PHE A 44 10.85 -10.66 -0.59
N ASP A 45 10.97 -11.56 -1.57
CA ASP A 45 12.22 -12.28 -1.81
C ASP A 45 13.34 -11.33 -2.23
N PHE A 46 13.01 -10.28 -2.98
CA PHE A 46 13.93 -9.21 -3.38
C PHE A 46 14.34 -8.29 -2.20
N LEU A 47 13.80 -8.50 -1.00
CA LEU A 47 14.20 -7.78 0.20
C LEU A 47 15.41 -8.44 0.89
N ALA A 48 15.60 -9.75 0.71
CA ALA A 48 16.68 -10.51 1.35
C ALA A 48 18.04 -10.28 0.68
N GLU A 49 18.06 -9.84 -0.57
CA GLU A 49 19.29 -9.56 -1.33
C GLU A 49 19.64 -8.06 -1.33
N ASN A 50 20.63 -7.69 -0.52
CA ASN A 50 21.61 -6.63 -0.81
C ASN A 50 21.14 -5.42 -1.63
N SER A 51 20.34 -4.53 -1.03
CA SER A 51 20.47 -3.12 -1.36
C SER A 51 20.20 -2.28 -0.12
N PRO A 52 21.12 -1.38 0.28
CA PRO A 52 20.75 -0.26 1.13
C PRO A 52 19.51 0.39 0.51
N SER A 53 18.59 0.88 1.33
CA SER A 53 17.63 1.90 0.88
C SER A 53 18.40 2.87 -0.02
N ARG A 54 18.11 2.87 -1.32
CA ARG A 54 18.77 3.79 -2.25
C ARG A 54 18.42 5.16 -1.72
N SER A 55 19.42 5.92 -1.27
CA SER A 55 19.19 7.28 -0.80
C SER A 55 18.52 8.06 -1.93
N VAL A 56 17.23 8.31 -1.78
CA VAL A 56 16.43 9.02 -2.79
C VAL A 56 16.74 10.51 -2.75
N PHE A 57 17.08 11.01 -1.57
CA PHE A 57 17.56 12.37 -1.33
C PHE A 57 19.05 12.36 -0.99
N ALA A 58 19.76 13.45 -1.28
CA ALA A 58 21.18 13.60 -0.95
C ALA A 58 21.43 13.92 0.53
N ASN A 59 20.39 14.31 1.27
CA ASN A 59 20.43 14.64 2.70
C ASN A 59 19.95 13.44 3.55
N LYS A 60 20.10 13.52 4.87
CA LYS A 60 19.69 12.48 5.84
C LYS A 60 18.42 12.84 6.61
N LYS A 61 17.57 13.72 6.06
CA LYS A 61 16.32 14.13 6.71
C LYS A 61 15.27 13.02 6.62
N PRO A 62 14.33 12.94 7.59
CA PRO A 62 13.29 11.92 7.56
C PRO A 62 12.49 11.97 6.27
N VAL A 63 12.21 10.81 5.68
CA VAL A 63 11.51 10.67 4.40
C VAL A 63 10.10 10.15 4.62
N PHE A 64 9.10 10.90 4.17
CA PHE A 64 7.71 10.49 4.15
C PHE A 64 7.32 10.08 2.73
N VAL A 65 6.67 8.93 2.55
CA VAL A 65 6.01 8.60 1.28
C VAL A 65 4.53 8.89 1.38
N TYR A 66 4.01 9.67 0.44
CA TYR A 66 2.58 9.89 0.24
C TYR A 66 2.07 9.03 -0.92
N ASN A 67 1.22 8.05 -0.58
CA ASN A 67 0.69 7.05 -1.51
C ASN A 67 -0.84 7.06 -1.55
N PRO A 68 -1.45 8.07 -2.19
CA PRO A 68 -2.91 8.13 -2.33
C PRO A 68 -3.45 7.14 -3.36
N HIS A 69 -4.65 6.63 -3.09
CA HIS A 69 -5.44 5.82 -4.00
C HIS A 69 -5.91 6.65 -5.22
N PHE A 70 -6.43 6.01 -6.27
CA PHE A 70 -6.91 6.71 -7.48
C PHE A 70 -8.43 6.99 -7.47
N ASP A 71 -9.20 6.12 -6.80
CA ASP A 71 -10.67 6.24 -6.72
C ASP A 71 -11.07 7.62 -6.14
N PRO A 72 -11.95 8.38 -6.82
CA PRO A 72 -12.27 9.76 -6.45
C PRO A 72 -13.07 9.90 -5.14
N ASN A 73 -13.66 8.81 -4.65
CA ASN A 73 -14.31 8.80 -3.35
C ASN A 73 -13.31 8.50 -2.23
N LEU A 74 -12.44 7.51 -2.44
CA LEU A 74 -11.51 7.02 -1.42
C LEU A 74 -10.20 7.82 -1.30
N SER A 75 -9.79 8.45 -2.40
CA SER A 75 -8.49 9.11 -2.49
C SER A 75 -8.46 10.43 -1.75
N SER A 76 -7.46 10.58 -0.89
CA SER A 76 -7.09 11.83 -0.23
C SER A 76 -6.51 12.86 -1.20
N TRP A 77 -6.03 12.45 -2.38
CA TRP A 77 -5.36 13.35 -3.33
C TRP A 77 -6.20 14.57 -3.69
N TYR A 78 -7.51 14.36 -3.88
CA TYR A 78 -8.39 15.39 -4.42
C TYR A 78 -8.62 16.55 -3.45
N ASP A 79 -8.57 16.30 -2.13
CA ASP A 79 -8.88 17.29 -1.10
C ASP A 79 -7.63 17.73 -0.32
N PHE A 80 -6.61 16.87 -0.25
CA PHE A 80 -5.41 17.03 0.56
C PHE A 80 -4.12 17.09 -0.27
N GLY A 81 -4.04 16.39 -1.41
CA GLY A 81 -2.78 16.15 -2.12
C GLY A 81 -1.95 17.42 -2.37
N PRO A 82 -2.47 18.42 -3.12
CA PRO A 82 -1.75 19.67 -3.34
C PRO A 82 -1.38 20.41 -2.05
N LYS A 83 -2.29 20.46 -1.06
CA LYS A 83 -2.06 21.17 0.20
C LYS A 83 -0.99 20.50 1.07
N LEU A 84 -0.93 19.16 1.02
CA LEU A 84 0.09 18.40 1.72
C LEU A 84 1.47 18.65 1.10
N ILE A 85 1.55 18.72 -0.23
CA ILE A 85 2.78 19.10 -0.94
C ILE A 85 3.21 20.52 -0.55
N ASP A 86 2.28 21.48 -0.53
CA ASP A 86 2.55 22.86 -0.09
C ASP A 86 3.08 22.90 1.35
N TRP A 87 2.50 22.09 2.24
CA TRP A 87 2.96 22.00 3.62
C TRP A 87 4.40 21.47 3.71
N PHE A 88 4.72 20.36 3.04
CA PHE A 88 6.09 19.81 3.04
C PHE A 88 7.09 20.75 2.38
N ALA A 89 6.70 21.52 1.36
CA ALA A 89 7.57 22.53 0.76
C ALA A 89 7.95 23.63 1.76
N GLY A 90 7.05 23.95 2.70
CA GLY A 90 7.30 24.88 3.81
C GLY A 90 8.04 24.28 5.02
N HIS A 91 8.22 22.95 5.05
CA HIS A 91 8.86 22.21 6.16
C HIS A 91 10.05 21.41 5.63
N PRO A 92 11.15 22.08 5.23
CA PRO A 92 12.28 21.44 4.58
C PRO A 92 13.08 20.53 5.50
N GLU A 93 12.79 20.47 6.80
CA GLU A 93 13.34 19.49 7.75
C GLU A 93 12.85 18.05 7.46
N PHE A 94 11.79 17.88 6.67
CA PHE A 94 11.31 16.59 6.19
C PHE A 94 11.43 16.49 4.67
N ASN A 95 11.69 15.29 4.17
CA ASN A 95 11.58 14.98 2.75
C ASN A 95 10.21 14.33 2.45
N LEU A 96 9.64 14.62 1.29
CA LEU A 96 8.40 14.03 0.79
C LEU A 96 8.63 13.31 -0.54
N ILE A 97 8.22 12.06 -0.61
CA ILE A 97 8.07 11.31 -1.86
C ILE A 97 6.57 11.24 -2.17
N VAL A 98 6.13 11.89 -3.24
CA VAL A 98 4.79 11.72 -3.79
C VAL A 98 4.83 10.56 -4.77
N ALA A 99 4.28 9.42 -4.37
CA ALA A 99 4.26 8.17 -5.12
C ALA A 99 2.84 7.58 -5.11
N PRO A 100 1.90 8.15 -5.88
CA PRO A 100 0.50 7.73 -5.86
C PRO A 100 0.28 6.40 -6.56
N HIS A 101 -0.90 5.83 -6.37
CA HIS A 101 -1.35 4.73 -7.24
C HIS A 101 -1.32 5.18 -8.70
N VAL A 102 -0.69 4.39 -9.58
CA VAL A 102 -0.40 4.78 -10.98
C VAL A 102 -1.61 5.25 -11.76
N MET A 103 -2.78 4.67 -11.50
CA MET A 103 -4.01 5.04 -12.19
C MET A 103 -4.40 6.50 -11.93
N LEU A 104 -4.00 7.09 -10.81
CA LEU A 104 -4.33 8.47 -10.46
C LEU A 104 -3.82 9.45 -11.52
N PHE A 105 -2.64 9.24 -12.10
CA PHE A 105 -2.11 10.17 -13.11
C PHE A 105 -2.31 9.72 -14.56
N ARG A 106 -2.87 8.52 -14.77
CA ARG A 106 -3.22 8.03 -16.13
C ARG A 106 -4.43 8.72 -16.72
N LYS A 107 -5.33 9.27 -15.89
CA LYS A 107 -6.52 10.00 -16.35
C LYS A 107 -6.70 11.28 -15.54
N LYS A 108 -7.20 12.33 -16.20
CA LYS A 108 -7.55 13.58 -15.51
C LYS A 108 -8.91 13.49 -14.82
N PHE A 109 -9.85 12.75 -15.40
CA PHE A 109 -11.16 12.49 -14.79
C PHE A 109 -11.23 11.03 -14.32
N HIS A 110 -11.64 10.84 -13.07
CA HIS A 110 -11.96 9.51 -12.54
C HIS A 110 -13.42 9.43 -12.16
N TRP A 111 -13.99 8.26 -12.40
CA TRP A 111 -15.34 7.89 -12.02
C TRP A 111 -15.26 6.66 -11.14
N SER A 112 -15.81 6.74 -9.93
CA SER A 112 -16.05 5.59 -9.07
C SER A 112 -17.42 5.01 -9.36
N LEU A 113 -17.48 3.75 -9.80
CA LEU A 113 -18.75 3.06 -10.05
C LEU A 113 -19.46 2.70 -8.74
N GLU A 114 -18.69 2.23 -7.74
CA GLU A 114 -19.21 1.85 -6.41
C GLU A 114 -19.88 3.04 -5.72
N TYR A 115 -19.22 4.20 -5.73
CA TYR A 115 -19.69 5.40 -5.04
C TYR A 115 -20.42 6.39 -5.95
N ARG A 116 -20.61 6.05 -7.24
CA ARG A 116 -21.28 6.89 -8.25
C ARG A 116 -20.79 8.35 -8.25
N THR A 117 -19.48 8.52 -8.12
CA THR A 117 -18.84 9.83 -7.91
C THR A 117 -17.76 10.06 -8.95
N GLY A 118 -17.81 11.22 -9.61
CA GLY A 118 -16.84 11.66 -10.61
C GLY A 118 -16.09 12.89 -10.15
N ARG A 119 -14.77 12.90 -10.33
CA ARG A 119 -13.94 14.06 -9.98
C ARG A 119 -12.81 14.25 -10.98
N PHE A 120 -12.48 15.51 -11.23
CA PHE A 120 -11.25 15.88 -11.91
C PHE A 120 -10.11 15.89 -10.89
N ARG A 121 -9.02 15.19 -11.21
CA ARG A 121 -7.80 15.16 -10.41
C ARG A 121 -7.20 16.59 -10.38
N PRO A 122 -6.95 17.17 -9.19
CA PRO A 122 -6.16 18.38 -9.05
C PRO A 122 -4.74 18.20 -9.59
N GLU A 123 -4.18 19.26 -10.16
CA GLU A 123 -2.79 19.24 -10.63
C GLU A 123 -1.80 19.28 -9.47
N ILE A 124 -0.57 18.84 -9.76
CA ILE A 124 0.56 18.98 -8.84
C ILE A 124 0.87 20.47 -8.70
N PRO A 125 0.96 21.03 -7.47
CA PRO A 125 1.27 22.43 -7.27
C PRO A 125 2.73 22.73 -7.63
N SER A 126 3.04 24.00 -7.93
CA SER A 126 4.40 24.43 -8.28
C SER A 126 5.42 24.26 -7.14
N SER A 127 4.94 24.24 -5.89
CA SER A 127 5.71 23.93 -4.67
C SER A 127 6.37 22.54 -4.70
N ALA A 128 5.87 21.61 -5.53
CA ALA A 128 6.49 20.31 -5.76
C ALA A 128 7.92 20.37 -6.33
N SER A 129 8.36 21.54 -6.81
CA SER A 129 9.74 21.79 -7.25
C SER A 129 10.73 22.03 -6.08
N ALA A 130 10.25 22.08 -4.84
CA ALA A 130 11.11 22.23 -3.66
C ALA A 130 12.12 21.07 -3.54
N SER A 131 13.34 21.39 -3.08
CA SER A 131 14.47 20.44 -3.04
C SER A 131 14.27 19.20 -2.14
N ASN A 132 13.31 19.26 -1.22
CA ASN A 132 12.93 18.18 -0.32
C ASN A 132 11.72 17.37 -0.82
N ILE A 133 11.24 17.63 -2.04
CA ILE A 133 10.10 16.93 -2.63
C ILE A 133 10.56 16.16 -3.86
N LEU A 134 10.19 14.89 -3.92
CA LEU A 134 10.27 14.06 -5.12
C LEU A 134 8.87 13.68 -5.53
N VAL A 135 8.51 13.92 -6.78
CA VAL A 135 7.25 13.45 -7.37
C VAL A 135 7.54 12.41 -8.43
N ASP A 136 6.95 11.22 -8.29
CA ASP A 136 6.97 10.18 -9.30
C ASP A 136 5.53 9.73 -9.56
N VAL A 137 5.11 9.74 -10.83
CA VAL A 137 3.73 9.43 -11.22
C VAL A 137 3.65 8.38 -12.33
N ASP A 138 4.78 7.87 -12.80
CA ASP A 138 4.84 6.98 -13.95
C ASP A 138 5.96 5.94 -13.93
N SER A 139 6.94 6.02 -13.03
CA SER A 139 8.07 5.10 -13.07
C SER A 139 7.75 3.73 -12.47
N PRO A 140 8.52 2.67 -12.84
CA PRO A 140 8.40 1.34 -12.24
C PRO A 140 8.58 1.31 -10.70
N ARG A 141 9.21 2.34 -10.13
CA ARG A 141 9.45 2.44 -8.68
C ARG A 141 8.17 2.58 -7.85
N LEU A 142 7.05 2.89 -8.51
CA LEU A 142 5.72 2.90 -7.90
C LEU A 142 5.22 1.49 -7.53
N PHE A 143 5.85 0.42 -8.05
CA PHE A 143 5.38 -0.96 -7.86
C PHE A 143 6.38 -1.91 -7.18
N ASP A 144 7.67 -1.58 -7.23
CA ASP A 144 8.77 -2.47 -6.81
C ASP A 144 9.20 -2.28 -5.34
N MET A 145 8.37 -1.59 -4.56
CA MET A 145 8.63 -1.20 -3.17
C MET A 145 9.80 -0.21 -2.98
N SER A 146 10.42 0.34 -4.03
CA SER A 146 11.53 1.30 -3.93
C SER A 146 11.23 2.42 -2.94
N TYR A 147 10.06 3.06 -3.08
CA TYR A 147 9.67 4.17 -2.20
C TYR A 147 9.22 3.72 -0.81
N MET A 148 8.63 2.53 -0.69
CA MET A 148 8.27 1.96 0.61
C MET A 148 9.52 1.62 1.45
N ARG A 149 10.62 1.24 0.79
CA ARG A 149 11.91 0.97 1.43
C ARG A 149 12.72 2.23 1.70
N ALA A 150 12.56 3.25 0.86
CA ALA A 150 13.28 4.51 0.99
C ALA A 150 12.73 5.45 2.07
N SER A 151 11.55 5.14 2.62
CA SER A 151 10.82 6.06 3.51
C SER A 151 10.84 5.61 4.96
N ASP A 152 10.94 6.58 5.86
CA ASP A 152 10.85 6.40 7.30
C ASP A 152 9.39 6.37 7.78
N ALA A 153 8.50 7.06 7.05
CA ALA A 153 7.09 7.15 7.38
C ALA A 153 6.20 7.04 6.13
N TYR A 154 4.98 6.54 6.33
CA TYR A 154 3.96 6.40 5.29
C TYR A 154 2.79 7.35 5.54
N ILE A 155 2.28 7.99 4.50
CA ILE A 155 1.02 8.74 4.49
C ILE A 155 0.16 8.15 3.37
N GLY A 156 -1.06 7.75 3.67
CA GLY A 156 -1.96 7.25 2.64
C GLY A 156 -3.42 7.35 3.03
N ASP A 157 -4.25 6.63 2.29
CA ASP A 157 -5.70 6.58 2.47
C ASP A 157 -6.18 5.12 2.37
N ALA A 158 -6.85 4.72 1.29
CA ALA A 158 -7.36 3.38 1.06
C ALA A 158 -6.43 2.51 0.17
N SER A 159 -5.14 2.86 0.06
CA SER A 159 -4.18 2.10 -0.74
C SER A 159 -3.78 0.79 -0.06
N SER A 160 -3.80 -0.33 -0.81
CA SER A 160 -3.30 -1.63 -0.34
C SER A 160 -1.77 -1.68 -0.22
N GLN A 161 -1.05 -0.70 -0.77
CA GLN A 161 0.42 -0.70 -0.73
C GLN A 161 0.99 -0.52 0.68
N ILE A 162 0.18 -0.05 1.64
CA ILE A 162 0.51 -0.04 3.07
C ILE A 162 0.95 -1.42 3.57
N TYR A 163 0.37 -2.51 3.06
CA TYR A 163 0.74 -3.86 3.47
C TYR A 163 2.20 -4.20 3.08
N GLU A 164 2.67 -3.67 1.95
CA GLU A 164 4.09 -3.77 1.57
C GLU A 164 4.99 -2.93 2.50
N PHE A 165 4.53 -1.74 2.89
CA PHE A 165 5.27 -0.86 3.82
C PHE A 165 5.41 -1.48 5.21
N MET A 166 4.36 -2.14 5.72
CA MET A 166 4.31 -2.80 7.02
C MET A 166 5.20 -4.05 7.14
N ASN A 167 5.84 -4.50 6.05
CA ASN A 167 6.87 -5.54 6.12
C ASN A 167 7.98 -5.20 7.13
N ASN A 168 8.24 -3.89 7.31
CA ASN A 168 8.99 -3.39 8.45
C ASN A 168 8.15 -2.38 9.22
N PRO A 169 7.68 -2.69 10.44
CA PRO A 169 6.82 -1.81 11.23
C PRO A 169 7.45 -0.43 11.43
N ARG A 170 6.79 0.60 10.92
CA ARG A 170 7.28 1.99 10.86
C ARG A 170 6.12 2.97 10.92
N PRO A 171 6.35 4.23 11.28
CA PRO A 171 5.31 5.27 11.35
C PRO A 171 4.42 5.30 10.10
N ALA A 172 3.10 5.23 10.31
CA ALA A 172 2.11 5.30 9.24
C ALA A 172 0.97 6.24 9.66
N PHE A 173 0.46 7.01 8.71
CA PHE A 173 -0.62 7.97 8.89
C PHE A 173 -1.64 7.77 7.80
N PHE A 174 -2.92 7.87 8.16
CA PHE A 174 -4.03 7.74 7.23
C PHE A 174 -4.83 9.03 7.14
N ILE A 175 -5.35 9.32 5.96
CA ILE A 175 -6.22 10.45 5.69
C ILE A 175 -7.61 9.92 5.35
N ASP A 176 -8.59 10.25 6.18
CA ASP A 176 -9.99 10.02 5.91
C ASP A 176 -10.60 11.28 5.29
N ALA A 177 -10.61 11.32 3.95
CA ALA A 177 -11.17 12.46 3.22
C ALA A 177 -12.70 12.53 3.28
N ARG A 178 -13.38 11.54 3.89
CA ARG A 178 -14.84 11.38 3.81
C ARG A 178 -15.54 11.29 5.17
N HIS A 179 -14.81 11.37 6.29
CA HIS A 179 -15.37 11.19 7.63
C HIS A 179 -16.13 9.86 7.76
N THR A 180 -15.47 8.80 7.32
CA THR A 180 -15.98 7.45 7.21
C THR A 180 -16.13 6.82 8.59
N ALA A 181 -17.27 6.16 8.85
CA ALA A 181 -17.42 5.26 10.00
C ALA A 181 -16.66 3.94 9.76
N TRP A 182 -15.33 4.00 9.76
CA TRP A 182 -14.46 2.93 9.30
C TRP A 182 -14.22 1.82 10.34
N SER A 183 -14.47 2.10 11.62
CA SER A 183 -14.25 1.14 12.71
C SER A 183 -15.08 -0.13 12.50
N GLY A 184 -14.41 -1.28 12.42
CA GLY A 184 -15.04 -2.57 12.16
C GLY A 184 -15.35 -2.86 10.68
N ASP A 185 -15.10 -1.92 9.76
CA ASP A 185 -15.26 -2.14 8.31
C ASP A 185 -13.99 -2.80 7.73
N PRO A 186 -14.07 -4.03 7.18
CA PRO A 186 -12.92 -4.73 6.62
C PRO A 186 -12.21 -4.00 5.47
N ARG A 187 -12.87 -3.03 4.81
CA ARG A 187 -12.28 -2.22 3.74
C ARG A 187 -11.22 -1.25 4.24
N TYR A 188 -11.32 -0.85 5.51
CA TYR A 188 -10.43 0.10 6.17
C TYR A 188 -9.61 -0.56 7.28
N HIS A 189 -9.53 -1.89 7.29
CA HIS A 189 -8.83 -2.65 8.33
C HIS A 189 -7.38 -2.19 8.54
N HIS A 190 -6.71 -1.79 7.45
CA HIS A 190 -5.33 -1.26 7.52
C HIS A 190 -5.22 0.09 8.23
N TRP A 191 -6.30 0.84 8.43
CA TRP A 191 -6.26 2.10 9.21
C TRP A 191 -5.95 1.87 10.69
N GLN A 192 -6.01 0.64 11.19
CA GLN A 192 -5.53 0.30 12.53
C GLN A 192 -4.00 0.38 12.66
N ALA A 193 -3.26 0.55 11.55
CA ALA A 193 -1.80 0.64 11.53
C ALA A 193 -1.24 2.02 11.92
N GLY A 194 -2.10 3.00 12.23
CA GLY A 194 -1.69 4.39 12.48
C GLY A 194 -2.87 5.32 12.78
N PRO A 195 -2.61 6.56 13.19
CA PRO A 195 -3.66 7.56 13.36
C PRO A 195 -4.35 7.88 12.03
N VAL A 196 -5.66 8.08 12.10
CA VAL A 196 -6.52 8.48 10.99
C VAL A 196 -6.88 9.94 11.16
N ALA A 197 -6.35 10.81 10.32
CA ALA A 197 -6.63 12.22 10.32
C ALA A 197 -7.79 12.56 9.38
N THR A 198 -8.69 13.43 9.83
CA THR A 198 -9.84 13.92 9.05
C THR A 198 -9.61 15.33 8.49
N SER A 199 -8.50 15.96 8.85
CA SER A 199 -8.11 17.28 8.37
C SER A 199 -6.59 17.38 8.20
N LEU A 200 -6.14 18.32 7.35
CA LEU A 200 -4.72 18.55 7.13
C LEU A 200 -4.03 18.97 8.44
N ASN A 201 -4.67 19.84 9.23
CA ASN A 201 -4.13 20.30 10.51
C ASN A 201 -3.93 19.15 11.49
N GLU A 202 -4.89 18.23 11.57
CA GLU A 202 -4.79 17.03 12.42
C GLU A 202 -3.63 16.13 11.98
N LEU A 203 -3.47 15.92 10.68
CA LEU A 203 -2.36 15.15 10.12
C LEU A 203 -1.02 15.82 10.46
N THR A 204 -0.86 17.08 10.08
CA THR A 204 0.42 17.80 10.16
C THR A 204 0.85 18.04 11.61
N ALA A 205 -0.10 18.15 12.55
CA ALA A 205 0.21 18.25 13.97
C ALA A 205 0.89 16.98 14.53
N ARG A 206 0.69 15.81 13.91
CA ARG A 206 1.27 14.53 14.35
C ARG A 206 2.56 14.16 13.63
N LEU A 207 2.85 14.75 12.48
CA LEU A 207 4.04 14.40 11.68
C LEU A 207 5.37 14.65 12.43
N PRO A 208 5.55 15.72 13.22
CA PRO A 208 6.79 15.93 13.97
C PRO A 208 7.12 14.79 14.95
N ASP A 209 6.10 14.16 15.53
CA ASP A 209 6.23 13.07 16.51
C ASP A 209 6.13 11.67 15.86
N TYR A 210 6.43 11.56 14.57
CA TYR A 210 6.25 10.32 13.81
C TYR A 210 6.90 9.09 14.46
N GLN A 211 8.05 9.23 15.11
CA GLN A 211 8.71 8.10 15.79
C GLN A 211 7.86 7.52 16.93
N ALA A 212 7.22 8.37 17.72
CA ALA A 212 6.32 7.95 18.79
C ALA A 212 5.10 7.22 18.23
N VAL A 213 4.52 7.74 17.14
CA VAL A 213 3.43 7.09 16.40
C VAL A 213 3.85 5.71 15.90
N GLY A 214 5.05 5.58 15.34
CA GLY A 214 5.57 4.28 14.90
C GLY A 214 5.65 3.27 16.05
N ALA A 215 6.15 3.68 17.21
CA ALA A 215 6.25 2.82 18.38
C ALA A 215 4.87 2.37 18.89
N GLU A 216 3.90 3.29 18.94
CA GLU A 216 2.52 3.03 19.38
C GLU A 216 1.82 1.97 18.50
N PHE A 217 1.93 2.11 17.17
CA PHE A 217 1.18 1.28 16.23
C PHE A 217 1.95 0.06 15.71
N ALA A 218 3.22 -0.12 16.07
CA ALA A 218 4.03 -1.27 15.64
C ALA A 218 3.40 -2.64 15.95
N PRO A 219 2.73 -2.88 17.11
CA PRO A 219 2.02 -4.14 17.35
C PRO A 219 0.88 -4.39 16.36
N ALA A 220 0.07 -3.36 16.06
CA ALA A 220 -1.03 -3.47 15.10
C ALA A 220 -0.51 -3.75 13.68
N GLN A 221 0.57 -3.09 13.27
CA GLN A 221 1.20 -3.35 11.97
C GLN A 221 1.70 -4.79 11.84
N ARG A 222 2.35 -5.34 12.88
CA ARG A 222 2.77 -6.74 12.88
C ARG A 222 1.59 -7.71 12.77
N ALA A 223 0.49 -7.45 13.49
CA ALA A 223 -0.71 -8.27 13.43
C ALA A 223 -1.35 -8.22 12.03
N LEU A 224 -1.54 -7.03 11.46
CA LEU A 224 -2.09 -6.83 10.11
C LEU A 224 -1.22 -7.49 9.03
N PHE A 225 0.10 -7.37 9.17
CA PHE A 225 1.05 -7.98 8.25
C PHE A 225 0.97 -9.51 8.31
N ALA A 226 1.02 -10.10 9.51
CA ALA A 226 0.94 -11.55 9.70
C ALA A 226 -0.44 -12.15 9.32
N GLU A 227 -1.51 -11.37 9.39
CA GLU A 227 -2.83 -11.76 8.87
C GLU A 227 -2.82 -11.84 7.33
N THR A 228 -2.10 -10.92 6.69
CA THR A 228 -2.14 -10.73 5.23
C THR A 228 -1.13 -11.62 4.50
N PHE A 229 0.07 -11.75 5.04
CA PHE A 229 1.18 -12.48 4.45
C PHE A 229 1.58 -13.63 5.36
N ASP A 230 1.87 -14.78 4.76
CA ASP A 230 2.41 -15.95 5.45
C ASP A 230 3.93 -15.82 5.60
N PRO A 231 4.45 -15.53 6.81
CA PRO A 231 5.88 -15.42 7.02
C PRO A 231 6.52 -16.81 6.95
N SER A 232 7.49 -16.98 6.06
CA SER A 232 8.24 -18.23 5.91
C SER A 232 9.73 -17.95 5.73
N PRO A 233 10.62 -18.79 6.28
CA PRO A 233 12.05 -18.72 5.97
C PRO A 233 12.37 -19.17 4.55
N ILE A 234 11.45 -19.87 3.88
CA ILE A 234 11.61 -20.28 2.47
C ILE A 234 11.07 -19.16 1.58
N PRO A 235 11.86 -18.66 0.61
CA PRO A 235 11.42 -17.63 -0.33
C PRO A 235 10.10 -17.99 -1.03
N ALA A 236 9.25 -16.99 -1.24
CA ALA A 236 7.94 -17.20 -1.84
C ALA A 236 8.02 -17.69 -3.29
N SER A 237 9.05 -17.30 -4.01
CA SER A 237 9.40 -17.79 -5.36
C SER A 237 9.74 -19.28 -5.36
N GLU A 238 10.51 -19.76 -4.39
CA GLU A 238 10.82 -21.19 -4.24
C GLU A 238 9.58 -22.00 -3.89
N ARG A 239 8.76 -21.50 -2.95
CA ARG A 239 7.47 -22.12 -2.59
C ARG A 239 6.52 -22.17 -3.78
N GLY A 240 6.45 -21.09 -4.56
CA GLY A 240 5.64 -21.01 -5.78
C GLY A 240 6.10 -22.00 -6.84
N ALA A 241 7.42 -22.11 -7.07
CA ALA A 241 7.97 -23.08 -8.00
C ALA A 241 7.64 -24.52 -7.57
N ALA A 242 7.77 -24.84 -6.27
CA ALA A 242 7.42 -26.15 -5.73
C ALA A 242 5.92 -26.46 -5.87
N ALA A 243 5.04 -25.48 -5.58
CA ALA A 243 3.59 -25.63 -5.73
C ALA A 243 3.20 -25.93 -7.19
N ILE A 244 3.77 -25.20 -8.14
CA ILE A 244 3.53 -25.43 -9.57
C ILE A 244 4.02 -26.83 -9.99
N ALA A 245 5.24 -27.22 -9.58
CA ALA A 245 5.80 -28.53 -9.91
C ALA A 245 4.93 -29.67 -9.37
N ALA A 246 4.46 -29.57 -8.12
CA ALA A 246 3.58 -30.54 -7.49
C ALA A 246 2.23 -30.64 -8.23
N PHE A 247 1.62 -29.50 -8.55
CA PHE A 247 0.36 -29.44 -9.30
C PHE A 247 0.46 -30.10 -10.68
N MET A 248 1.55 -29.83 -11.42
CA MET A 248 1.78 -30.42 -12.74
C MET A 248 2.02 -31.94 -12.68
N ALA A 249 2.63 -32.44 -11.60
CA ALA A 249 2.83 -33.87 -11.41
C ALA A 249 1.51 -34.62 -11.16
N GLN A 250 0.58 -34.02 -10.41
CA GLN A 250 -0.73 -34.62 -10.11
C GLN A 250 -1.65 -34.71 -11.35
N ARG A 251 -1.50 -33.80 -12.32
CA ARG A 251 -2.30 -33.77 -13.56
C ARG A 251 -1.79 -34.71 -14.67
N ARG A 252 -0.57 -35.25 -14.54
CA ARG A 252 0.02 -36.20 -15.51
C ARG A 252 -0.33 -37.67 -15.23
N CYS A 253 -0.91 -37.95 -14.06
CA CYS A 253 -1.42 -39.26 -13.66
C CYS A 253 -2.93 -39.30 -13.87
#